data_AF-Q8F0R2-F1
#
_entry.id   AF-Q8F0R2-F1
#
_cell.length_a   1.000
_cell.length_b   1.000
_cell.length_c   1.000
_cell.angle_alpha   90.00
_cell.angle_beta   90.00
_cell.angle_gamma   90.00
#
_symmetry.space_group_name_H-M   'P 1'
#
loop_
_entity.id
_entity.type
_entity.pdbx_description
1 polymer ?
#
loop_
_entity_poly.entity_id
_entity_poly.type
_entity_poly.pdbx_seq_one_letter_code
_entity_poly.pdbx_strand_id
1 'polypeptide(L)' 'MKSQEIKYVGIDCGKKTLEVIRIGDNSLHQRQQFSTTEIGISKLINWLNPNDVVGL' A
#
# COMPACT_ATOMS: atom_id res chain seq x y z
N MET A 1 -15.55 21.39 -2.86
CA MET A 1 -14.92 20.29 -2.11
C MET A 1 -13.56 20.01 -2.75
N LYS A 2 -12.47 19.93 -1.98
CA LYS A 2 -11.21 19.40 -2.53
C LYS A 2 -11.47 17.94 -2.89
N SER A 3 -11.24 17.56 -4.14
CA SER A 3 -11.23 16.14 -4.51
C SER A 3 -10.18 15.46 -3.63
N GLN A 4 -10.56 14.45 -2.86
CA GLN A 4 -9.55 13.60 -2.23
C GLN A 4 -8.77 12.92 -3.35
N GLU A 5 -7.45 13.04 -3.30
CA GLU A 5 -6.57 12.39 -4.27
C GLU A 5 -6.67 10.88 -4.04
N ILE A 6 -7.22 10.15 -5.01
CA ILE A 6 -7.23 8.69 -4.99
C ILE A 6 -5.80 8.24 -5.28
N LYS A 7 -5.29 7.30 -4.48
CA LYS A 7 -3.98 6.69 -4.72
C LYS A 7 -4.15 5.21 -4.97
N TYR A 8 -3.41 4.68 -5.92
CA TYR A 8 -3.42 3.27 -6.25
C TYR A 8 -2.31 2.57 -5.47
N VAL A 9 -2.63 1.42 -4.88
CA VAL A 9 -1.66 0.60 -4.16
C VAL A 9 -1.54 -0.75 -4.84
N GLY A 10 -0.34 -1.06 -5.33
CA GLY A 10 0.00 -2.40 -5.83
C GLY A 10 0.64 -3.22 -4.72
N ILE A 11 0.23 -4.48 -4.58
CA ILE A 11 0.77 -5.41 -3.58
C ILE A 11 1.21 -6.69 -4.30
N ASP A 12 2.52 -6.95 -4.31
CA ASP A 12 3.06 -8.23 -4.75
C ASP A 12 3.29 -9.15 -3.54
N CYS A 13 2.66 -10.31 -3.56
CA CYS A 13 2.65 -11.26 -2.44
C CYS A 13 3.65 -12.39 -2.66
N GLY A 14 4.83 -12.25 -2.05
CA GLY A 14 5.83 -13.30 -1.99
C GLY A 14 5.62 -14.26 -0.82
N LYS A 15 6.42 -15.33 -0.75
CA LYS A 15 6.28 -16.37 0.29
C LYS A 15 6.43 -15.85 1.73
N LYS A 16 7.31 -14.87 1.96
CA LYS A 16 7.61 -14.32 3.30
C LYS A 16 7.39 -12.82 3.42
N THR A 17 7.20 -12.15 2.28
CA THR A 17 7.24 -10.70 2.17
C THR A 17 6.12 -10.21 1.27
N LEU A 18 5.62 -9.02 1.55
CA LEU A 18 4.70 -8.26 0.72
C LEU A 18 5.44 -7.02 0.24
N GLU A 19 5.63 -6.90 -1.07
CA GLU A 19 6.18 -5.68 -1.68
C GLU A 19 5.01 -4.75 -2.01
N VAL A 20 5.01 -3.55 -1.43
CA VAL A 20 3.89 -2.62 -1.53
C VAL A 20 4.37 -1.32 -2.15
N ILE A 21 3.65 -0.85 -3.18
CA ILE A 21 3.90 0.44 -3.82
C ILE A 21 2.62 1.27 -3.85
N ARG A 22 2.70 2.50 -3.35
CA ARG A 22 1.63 3.51 -3.50
C ARG A 22 2.00 4.50 -4.61
N ILE A 23 1.10 4.63 -5.58
CA ILE A 23 1.20 5.46 -6.78
C ILE A 23 0.17 6.60 -6.66
N GLY A 24 0.62 7.84 -6.90
CA GLY A 24 -0.23 9.04 -6.91
C GLY A 24 0.21 10.02 -7.99
N ASP A 25 -0.58 11.04 -8.27
CA ASP A 25 -0.53 11.76 -9.55
C ASP A 25 0.71 12.64 -9.75
N ASN A 26 1.41 13.05 -8.68
CA ASN A 26 2.57 13.95 -8.78
C ASN A 26 3.60 13.80 -7.63
N SER A 27 3.65 12.65 -6.94
CA SER A 27 4.61 12.43 -5.85
C SER A 27 5.48 11.20 -6.09
N LEU A 28 6.69 11.20 -5.50
CA LEU A 28 7.56 10.02 -5.44
C LEU A 28 6.75 8.82 -4.93
N HIS A 29 6.78 7.73 -5.71
CA HIS A 29 6.14 6.48 -5.29
C HIS A 29 6.69 6.04 -3.94
N GLN A 30 5.78 5.72 -3.02
CA GLN A 30 6.16 5.17 -1.72
C GLN A 30 6.26 3.66 -1.87
N ARG A 31 7.43 3.09 -1.54
CA ARG A 31 7.66 1.65 -1.53
C ARG A 31 7.96 1.18 -0.13
N GLN A 32 7.36 0.08 0.28
CA GLN A 32 7.64 -0.53 1.57
C GLN A 32 7.47 -2.04 1.49
N GLN A 33 8.30 -2.76 2.24
CA GLN A 33 8.19 -4.21 2.40
C GLN A 33 7.56 -4.53 3.77
N PHE A 34 6.61 -5.46 3.77
CA PHE A 34 6.03 -6.03 4.99
C PHE A 34 6.27 -7.54 5.03
N SER A 35 6.17 -8.17 6.20
CA SER A 35 6.18 -9.63 6.30
C SER A 35 4.78 -10.21 6.09
N THR A 36 4.70 -11.48 5.67
CA THR A 36 3.42 -12.22 5.57
C THR A 36 2.95 -12.79 6.91
N THR A 37 3.62 -12.45 8.02
CA THR A 37 3.16 -12.79 9.37
C THR A 37 1.96 -11.92 9.76
N GLU A 38 1.18 -12.36 10.74
CA GLU A 38 0.05 -11.58 11.28
C GLU A 38 0.45 -10.15 11.67
N ILE A 39 1.59 -10.00 12.35
CA ILE A 39 2.15 -8.70 12.73
C ILE A 39 2.49 -7.86 11.48
N GLY A 40 3.03 -8.47 10.44
CA GLY A 40 3.37 -7.78 9.19
C GLY A 40 2.14 -7.30 8.44
N ILE A 41 1.10 -8.14 8.37
CA ILE A 41 -0.19 -7.80 7.76
C ILE A 41 -0.86 -6.68 8.55
N SER A 42 -0.83 -6.71 9.89
CA SER A 42 -1.35 -5.63 10.73
C SER A 42 -0.66 -4.29 10.45
N LYS A 43 0.68 -4.31 10.29
CA LYS A 43 1.45 -3.12 9.91
C LYS A 43 1.08 -2.60 8.52
N LEU A 44 0.85 -3.47 7.55
CA LEU A 44 0.38 -3.09 6.22
C LEU A 44 -0.99 -2.41 6.30
N ILE A 45 -1.96 -3.01 7.00
CA ILE A 45 -3.30 -2.43 7.16
C ILE A 45 -3.23 -1.04 7.79
N ASN A 46 -2.38 -0.85 8.80
CA ASN A 46 -2.17 0.45 9.45
C ASN A 46 -1.44 1.47 8.56
N TRP A 47 -0.72 1.02 7.54
CA TRP A 47 -0.01 1.90 6.60
C TRP A 47 -0.92 2.36 5.45
N LEU A 48 -1.94 1.56 5.09
CA LEU A 48 -2.92 1.91 4.07
C LEU A 48 -3.79 3.10 4.51
N ASN A 49 -4.14 3.96 3.55
CA ASN A 49 -5.11 5.02 3.78
C ASN A 49 -6.51 4.55 3.34
N PRO A 50 -7.59 5.06 3.97
CA PRO A 50 -8.97 4.71 3.58
C PRO A 50 -9.32 5.00 2.11
N ASN A 51 -8.59 5.90 1.46
CA ASN A 51 -8.80 6.30 0.06
C ASN A 51 -7.88 5.56 -0.92
N ASP A 52 -7.03 4.65 -0.43
CA ASP A 52 -6.19 3.84 -1.30
C ASP A 52 -7.07 2.82 -2.04
N VAL A 53 -6.93 2.76 -3.36
CA VAL A 53 -7.50 1.70 -4.20
C VAL A 53 -6.44 0.62 -4.35
N VAL A 54 -6.67 -0.52 -3.72
CA VAL A 54 -5.72 -1.64 -3.73
C VAL A 54 -5.97 -2.53 -4.95
N GLY A 55 -4.95 -2.69 -5.79
CA GLY A 55 -4.90 -3.69 -6.84
C GLY A 55 -4.07 -4.90 -6.39
N LEU A 56 -4.63 -6.10 -6.60
CA LEU A 56 -3.98 -7.39 -6.37
C LEU A 56 -3.37 -7.93 -7.67
#